data_AF-A0A3D2A183-F1
#
_entry.id   AF-A0A3D2A183-F1
#
_cell.length_a   1.000
_cell.length_b   1.000
_cell.length_c   1.000
_cell.angle_alpha   90.00
_cell.angle_beta   90.00
_cell.angle_gamma   90.00
#
_symmetry.space_group_name_H-M   'P 1'
#
loop_
_entity.id
_entity.type
_entity.pdbx_description
1 polymer ?
#
loop_
_entity_poly.entity_id
_entity_poly.type
_entity_poly.pdbx_seq_one_letter_code
_entity_poly.pdbx_strand_id
1 'polypeptide(L)'
;MKDISFALNGLLLKASRKAQAYILLLTFLFLGLVVFSSQLVIFSSFEKRALVNDLHQLQQQRDAMQVEWGQLLLEQSAWGSYNRVEALVSSQLHMQVPLANNVVMARQP
;
A
#
# COMPACT_ATOMS: atom_id res chain seq x y z
N MET A 1 59.06 -31.16 -42.35
CA MET A 1 57.59 -31.19 -42.09
C MET A 1 57.22 -31.00 -40.61
N LYS A 2 58.05 -31.40 -39.64
CA LYS A 2 57.77 -31.24 -38.19
C LYS A 2 57.85 -29.79 -37.69
N ASP A 3 58.65 -28.94 -38.32
CA ASP A 3 58.89 -27.54 -37.90
C ASP A 3 57.66 -26.66 -38.09
N ILE A 4 56.89 -26.90 -39.17
CA ILE A 4 55.65 -26.18 -39.47
C ILE A 4 54.57 -26.54 -38.44
N SER A 5 54.47 -27.82 -38.06
CA SER A 5 53.51 -28.29 -37.06
C SER A 5 53.81 -27.72 -35.66
N PHE A 6 55.09 -27.61 -35.29
CA PHE A 6 55.50 -27.03 -34.02
C PHE A 6 55.20 -25.53 -33.93
N ALA A 7 55.48 -24.78 -35.00
CA ALA A 7 55.14 -23.35 -35.07
C ALA A 7 53.61 -23.12 -35.02
N LEU A 8 52.83 -23.97 -35.69
CA LEU A 8 51.37 -23.89 -35.70
C LEU A 8 50.79 -24.14 -34.30
N ASN A 9 51.28 -25.18 -33.59
CA ASN A 9 50.85 -25.48 -32.22
C ASN A 9 51.18 -24.33 -31.25
N GLY A 10 52.37 -23.72 -31.36
CA GLY A 10 52.74 -22.58 -30.54
C GLY A 10 51.85 -21.34 -30.76
N LEU A 11 51.39 -21.12 -31.99
CA LEU A 11 50.50 -20.02 -32.35
C LEU A 11 49.06 -20.29 -31.86
N LEU A 12 48.58 -21.52 -32.03
CA LEU A 12 47.27 -21.97 -31.52
C LEU A 12 47.18 -21.89 -29.99
N LEU A 13 48.23 -22.30 -29.28
CA LEU A 13 48.30 -22.22 -27.82
C LEU A 13 48.26 -20.76 -27.33
N LYS A 14 48.99 -19.85 -27.99
CA LYS A 14 48.97 -18.41 -27.66
C LYS A 14 47.63 -17.75 -27.98
N ALA A 15 47.00 -18.12 -29.10
CA ALA A 15 45.67 -17.64 -29.48
C ALA A 15 44.59 -18.10 -28.49
N SER A 16 44.62 -19.38 -28.10
CA SER A 16 43.70 -19.95 -27.11
C SER A 16 43.85 -19.30 -25.73
N ARG A 17 45.09 -19.08 -25.27
CA ARG A 17 45.36 -18.46 -23.95
C ARG A 17 44.88 -17.01 -23.87
N LYS A 18 44.97 -16.24 -24.97
CA LYS A 18 44.38 -14.88 -25.04
C LYS A 18 42.86 -14.92 -25.02
N ALA A 19 42.23 -15.84 -25.76
CA ALA A 19 40.78 -16.02 -25.75
C ALA A 19 40.27 -16.40 -24.34
N GLN A 20 40.95 -17.32 -23.66
CA GLN A 20 40.64 -17.69 -22.27
C GLN A 20 40.74 -16.51 -21.30
N ALA A 21 41.77 -15.65 -21.44
CA ALA A 21 41.90 -14.47 -20.61
C ALA A 21 40.75 -13.47 -20.79
N TYR A 22 40.29 -13.25 -22.04
CA TYR A 22 39.14 -12.39 -22.31
C TYR A 22 37.84 -12.97 -21.75
N ILE A 23 37.63 -14.28 -21.86
CA ILE A 23 36.46 -14.95 -21.29
C ILE A 23 36.44 -14.77 -19.77
N LEU A 24 37.57 -15.00 -19.08
CA LEU A 24 37.65 -14.83 -17.63
C LEU A 24 37.40 -13.38 -17.21
N LEU A 25 37.95 -12.40 -17.93
CA LEU A 25 37.69 -10.98 -17.67
C LEU A 25 36.21 -10.64 -17.81
N LEU A 26 35.55 -11.12 -18.88
CA LEU A 26 34.12 -10.92 -19.09
C LEU A 26 33.30 -11.59 -17.99
N THR A 27 33.66 -12.81 -17.57
CA THR A 27 32.96 -13.50 -16.48
C THR A 27 33.07 -12.72 -15.17
N PHE A 28 34.26 -12.23 -14.81
CA PHE A 28 34.45 -11.42 -13.60
C PHE A 28 33.71 -10.08 -13.68
N LEU A 29 33.72 -9.42 -14.84
CA LEU A 29 32.95 -8.19 -15.07
C LEU A 29 31.46 -8.43 -14.86
N PHE A 30 30.92 -9.51 -15.45
CA PHE A 30 29.51 -9.85 -15.35
C PHE A 30 29.12 -10.20 -13.91
N LEU A 31 29.96 -10.96 -13.21
CA LEU A 31 29.78 -11.28 -11.80
C LEU A 31 29.74 -10.01 -10.94
N GLY A 32 30.68 -9.07 -11.19
CA GLY A 32 30.70 -7.77 -10.52
C GLY A 32 29.43 -6.95 -10.77
N LEU A 33 28.95 -6.91 -12.02
CA LEU A 33 27.70 -6.24 -12.38
C LEU A 33 26.48 -6.84 -11.66
N VAL A 34 26.39 -8.17 -11.57
CA VAL A 34 25.29 -8.85 -10.88
C VAL A 34 25.30 -8.55 -9.38
N VAL A 35 26.46 -8.62 -8.73
CA VAL A 35 26.59 -8.28 -7.30
C VAL A 35 26.22 -6.82 -7.06
N PHE A 36 26.71 -5.90 -7.90
CA PHE A 36 26.39 -4.49 -7.80
C PHE A 36 24.90 -4.22 -7.98
N SER A 37 24.27 -4.84 -8.98
CA SER A 37 22.82 -4.77 -9.20
C SER A 37 22.03 -5.28 -8.00
N SER A 38 22.43 -6.41 -7.41
CA SER A 38 21.80 -6.94 -6.19
C SER A 38 21.87 -5.95 -5.04
N GLN A 39 23.02 -5.31 -4.83
CA GLN A 39 23.19 -4.31 -3.79
C GLN A 39 22.28 -3.08 -4.00
N LEU A 40 22.16 -2.59 -5.24
CA LEU A 40 21.28 -1.49 -5.59
C LEU A 40 19.80 -1.82 -5.34
N VAL A 41 19.38 -3.04 -5.66
CA VAL A 41 18.00 -3.50 -5.41
C VAL A 41 17.71 -3.54 -3.91
N ILE A 42 18.64 -4.04 -3.10
CA ILE A 42 18.50 -4.07 -1.63
C ILE A 42 18.37 -2.65 -1.09
N PHE A 43 19.23 -1.74 -1.53
CA PHE A 43 19.19 -0.34 -1.11
C PHE A 43 17.85 0.33 -1.48
N SER A 44 17.37 0.13 -2.72
CA SER A 44 16.06 0.62 -3.14
C SER A 44 14.92 0.03 -2.32
N SER A 45 15.00 -1.24 -1.94
CA SER A 45 14.01 -1.87 -1.07
C SER A 45 14.01 -1.27 0.33
N PHE A 46 15.18 -0.92 0.87
CA PHE A 46 15.30 -0.31 2.18
C PHE A 46 14.66 1.08 2.22
N GLU A 47 14.97 1.97 1.27
CA GLU A 47 14.34 3.30 1.21
C GLU A 47 12.82 3.22 1.04
N LYS A 48 12.34 2.28 0.23
CA LYS A 48 10.90 2.05 0.05
C LYS A 48 10.18 1.73 1.36
N ARG A 49 10.82 1.04 2.31
CA ARG A 49 10.18 0.68 3.59
C ARG A 49 9.79 1.92 4.41
N ALA A 50 10.65 2.95 4.43
CA ALA A 50 10.35 4.18 5.16
C ALA A 50 9.16 4.91 4.53
N LEU A 51 9.19 5.09 3.19
CA LEU A 51 8.13 5.81 2.47
C LEU A 51 6.78 5.09 2.55
N VAL A 52 6.78 3.76 2.49
CA VAL A 52 5.58 2.94 2.63
C VAL A 52 5.04 3.00 4.05
N ASN A 53 5.90 3.05 5.07
CA ASN A 53 5.47 3.23 6.45
C ASN A 53 4.74 4.57 6.64
N ASP A 54 5.30 5.66 6.11
CA ASP A 54 4.67 6.99 6.22
C ASP A 54 3.33 7.03 5.48
N LEU A 55 3.27 6.44 4.28
CA LEU A 55 2.03 6.29 3.53
C LEU A 55 0.98 5.50 4.33
N HIS A 56 1.37 4.41 4.98
CA HIS A 56 0.46 3.62 5.81
C HIS A 56 -0.06 4.42 7.02
N GLN A 57 0.78 5.24 7.65
CA GLN A 57 0.34 6.11 8.75
C GLN A 57 -0.71 7.12 8.29
N LEU A 58 -0.47 7.80 7.15
CA LEU A 58 -1.44 8.73 6.60
C LEU A 58 -2.75 8.04 6.20
N GLN A 59 -2.68 6.83 5.64
CA GLN A 59 -3.86 6.03 5.33
C GLN A 59 -4.66 5.69 6.59
N GLN A 60 -3.99 5.25 7.65
CA GLN A 60 -4.66 4.95 8.92
C GLN A 60 -5.38 6.17 9.50
N GLN A 61 -4.76 7.35 9.45
CA GLN A 61 -5.38 8.60 9.89
C GLN A 61 -6.62 8.94 9.06
N ARG A 62 -6.52 8.84 7.73
CA ARG A 62 -7.65 9.07 6.83
C ARG A 62 -8.80 8.09 7.12
N ASP A 63 -8.48 6.82 7.28
CA ASP A 63 -9.48 5.77 7.50
C ASP A 63 -10.18 5.95 8.85
N ALA A 64 -9.45 6.37 9.89
CA ALA A 64 -10.04 6.74 11.18
C ALA A 64 -11.03 7.92 11.05
N MET A 65 -10.65 8.97 10.32
CA MET A 65 -11.53 10.12 10.06
C MET A 65 -12.76 9.73 9.24
N GLN A 66 -12.61 8.81 8.29
CA GLN A 66 -13.73 8.30 7.50
C GLN A 66 -14.74 7.52 8.35
N VAL A 67 -14.26 6.77 9.35
CA VAL A 67 -15.13 6.07 10.32
C VAL A 67 -15.90 7.08 11.15
N GLU A 68 -15.23 8.09 11.72
CA GLU A 68 -15.87 9.15 12.50
C GLU A 68 -16.92 9.90 11.69
N TRP A 69 -16.58 10.28 10.44
CA TRP A 69 -17.53 10.89 9.53
C TRP A 69 -18.75 10.01 9.25
N GLY A 70 -18.54 8.70 9.07
CA GLY A 70 -19.62 7.74 8.91
C GLY A 70 -20.54 7.67 10.13
N GLN A 71 -19.97 7.69 11.34
CA GLN A 71 -20.75 7.73 12.58
C GLN A 71 -21.57 9.02 12.68
N LEU A 72 -20.96 10.17 12.43
CA LEU A 72 -21.66 11.47 12.43
C LEU A 72 -22.77 11.54 11.39
N LEU A 73 -22.57 10.94 10.21
CA LEU A 73 -23.60 10.89 9.16
C LEU A 73 -24.79 10.03 9.60
N LEU A 74 -24.52 8.90 10.27
CA LEU A 74 -25.58 8.06 10.83
C LEU A 74 -26.35 8.80 11.91
N GLU A 75 -25.66 9.51 12.80
CA GLU A 75 -26.29 10.39 13.80
C GLU A 75 -27.17 11.43 13.09
N GLN A 76 -26.65 12.18 12.13
CA GLN A 76 -27.44 13.18 11.40
C GLN A 76 -28.68 12.58 10.72
N SER A 77 -28.56 11.40 10.12
CA SER A 77 -29.68 10.72 9.46
C SER A 77 -30.77 10.28 10.45
N ALA A 78 -30.38 9.88 11.66
CA ALA A 78 -31.31 9.50 12.73
C ALA A 78 -32.12 10.72 13.22
N TRP A 79 -31.48 11.89 13.38
CA TRP A 79 -32.15 13.12 13.76
C TRP A 79 -33.11 13.63 12.67
N GLY A 80 -32.74 13.48 11.40
CA GLY A 80 -33.60 13.82 10.26
C GLY A 80 -34.84 12.92 10.17
N SER A 81 -34.68 11.62 10.46
CA SER A 81 -35.80 10.67 10.55
C SER A 81 -36.76 11.04 11.69
N TYR A 82 -36.23 11.36 12.88
CA TYR A 82 -37.05 11.74 14.03
C TYR A 82 -37.87 13.01 13.77
N ASN A 83 -37.24 14.06 13.24
CA ASN A 83 -37.93 15.30 12.84
C ASN A 83 -39.04 15.03 11.81
N ARG A 84 -38.81 14.13 10.85
CA ARG A 84 -39.81 13.76 9.85
C ARG A 84 -40.97 12.97 10.46
N VAL A 85 -40.72 12.08 11.42
CA VAL A 85 -41.77 11.37 12.16
C VAL A 85 -42.60 12.36 12.98
N GLU A 86 -41.98 13.30 13.67
CA GLU A 86 -42.68 14.31 14.47
C GLU A 86 -43.54 15.24 13.60
N ALA A 87 -43.03 15.68 12.45
CA ALA A 87 -43.79 16.45 11.48
C ALA A 87 -44.97 15.64 10.90
N LEU A 88 -44.79 14.35 10.61
CA LEU A 88 -45.86 13.46 10.16
C LEU A 88 -46.95 13.28 11.24
N VAL A 89 -46.54 13.09 12.49
CA VAL A 89 -47.46 12.93 13.63
C VAL A 89 -48.23 14.21 13.93
N SER A 90 -47.58 15.37 13.88
CA SER A 90 -48.24 16.67 14.05
C SER A 90 -49.19 17.00 12.90
N SER A 91 -48.78 16.76 11.65
CA SER A 91 -49.59 17.11 10.47
C SER A 91 -50.75 16.13 10.21
N GLN A 92 -50.52 14.82 10.30
CA GLN A 92 -51.54 13.80 9.96
C GLN A 92 -52.36 13.32 11.15
N LEU A 93 -51.78 13.27 12.37
CA LEU A 93 -52.51 12.86 13.57
C LEU A 93 -52.97 14.03 14.45
N HIS A 94 -52.65 15.28 14.08
CA HIS A 94 -52.96 16.49 14.87
C HIS A 94 -52.50 16.40 16.34
N MET A 95 -51.47 15.60 16.60
CA MET A 95 -50.90 15.47 17.93
C MET A 95 -50.13 16.74 18.29
N GLN A 96 -50.50 17.35 19.40
CA GLN A 96 -49.81 18.49 20.01
C GLN A 96 -49.14 18.01 21.31
N VAL A 97 -47.94 18.49 21.59
CA VAL A 97 -47.25 18.19 22.85
C VAL A 97 -48.11 18.73 24.00
N PRO A 98 -48.62 17.88 24.90
CA PRO A 98 -49.55 18.31 25.94
C PRO A 98 -48.86 19.24 26.95
N LEU A 99 -49.52 20.35 27.29
CA LEU A 99 -49.07 21.23 28.37
C LEU A 99 -49.09 20.49 29.72
N ALA A 100 -48.18 20.86 30.62
CA ALA A 100 -47.96 20.17 31.91
C ALA A 100 -49.23 19.95 32.76
N ASN A 101 -50.27 20.79 32.58
CA ASN A 101 -51.56 20.65 33.26
C ASN A 101 -52.44 19.47 32.76
N ASN A 102 -52.11 18.84 31.63
CA ASN A 102 -52.92 17.77 31.02
C ASN A 102 -52.26 16.38 31.14
N VAL A 103 -51.19 16.25 31.92
CA VAL A 103 -50.49 14.98 32.14
C VAL A 103 -51.12 14.25 33.31
N VAL A 104 -51.88 13.19 33.03
CA VAL A 104 -52.44 12.30 34.06
C VAL A 104 -51.55 11.07 34.17
N MET A 105 -50.95 10.87 35.35
CA MET A 105 -50.16 9.66 35.63
C MET A 105 -51.10 8.45 35.69
N ALA A 106 -51.03 7.57 34.70
CA ALA A 106 -51.74 6.29 34.76
C ALA A 106 -51.06 5.41 35.82
N ARG A 107 -51.83 5.04 36.86
CA ARG A 107 -51.38 4.10 37.89
C ARG A 107 -51.18 2.73 37.24
N GLN A 108 -49.93 2.32 37.14
CA GLN A 108 -49.53 1.00 36.64
C GLN A 108 -49.93 -0.08 37.67
N PRO A 109 -50.46 -1.24 37.23
CA PRO A 109 -50.73 -2.37 38.12
C PRO A 109 -49.45 -3.03 38.63
#